data_AF-A0A5C8EJ35-F1
#
_entry.id   AF-A0A5C8EJ35-F1
#
_cell.length_a   1.000
_cell.length_b   1.000
_cell.length_c   1.000
_cell.angle_alpha   90.00
_cell.angle_beta   90.00
_cell.angle_gamma   90.00
#
_symmetry.space_group_name_H-M   'P 1'
#
loop_
_entity.id
_entity.type
_entity.pdbx_description
1 polymer ?
#
loop_
_entity_poly.entity_id
_entity_poly.type
_entity_poly.pdbx_seq_one_letter_code
_entity_poly.pdbx_strand_id
1 'polypeptide(L)'
;MRFERKIVDKTVNRLLNGEDYRSEIVNNINAQFFDFSVNFFKEIVKAKLNSNSIDLEWYKENFITKENILPEDAAIYAGMNKKTINNIHGSATKEIVLNVAKSNFNYLSSLINELNLDNNEKLLIQIKITYNDISVELSLTESLLVINALATKKLAIRGGAWSSIGKKVEKPLMLKLCELCNIRKEQINSEVFKKDGSLDFDREVDFKILNKDNIWLRCEVKLMGKGNPESADVIFARDTNIFIADTLSEQNKKQCLSNNVEYLELKNHSNKDIINNFNEILKKLNVK
;
A
#
# COMPACT_ATOMS: atom_id res chain seq x y z
N MET A 1 9.42 4.38 10.34
CA MET A 1 10.59 3.48 10.08
C MET A 1 10.65 2.21 10.94
N ARG A 2 10.53 2.24 12.28
CA ARG A 2 10.65 1.01 13.12
C ARG A 2 9.43 0.07 13.02
N PHE A 3 8.23 0.61 12.81
CA PHE A 3 6.99 -0.18 12.71
C PHE A 3 6.87 -0.92 11.36
N GLU A 4 7.19 -0.25 10.25
CA GLU A 4 7.16 -0.86 8.91
C GLU A 4 8.14 -2.02 8.78
N ARG A 5 9.39 -1.87 9.25
CA ARG A 5 10.36 -2.98 9.22
C ARG A 5 9.86 -4.19 9.99
N LYS A 6 9.29 -3.98 11.19
CA LYS A 6 8.67 -5.06 11.98
C LYS A 6 7.54 -5.77 11.24
N ILE A 7 6.75 -5.06 10.44
CA ILE A 7 5.67 -5.68 9.66
C ILE A 7 6.24 -6.51 8.52
N VAL A 8 7.22 -5.98 7.79
CA VAL A 8 7.90 -6.73 6.72
C VAL A 8 8.50 -8.01 7.29
N ASP A 9 9.23 -7.92 8.41
CA ASP A 9 9.84 -9.08 9.06
C ASP A 9 8.79 -10.11 9.51
N LYS A 10 7.68 -9.65 10.11
CA LYS A 10 6.56 -10.52 10.49
C LYS A 10 5.91 -11.18 9.28
N THR A 11 5.69 -10.44 8.19
CA THR A 11 5.13 -10.98 6.95
C THR A 11 6.04 -12.03 6.35
N VAL A 12 7.36 -11.78 6.28
CA VAL A 12 8.35 -12.77 5.82
C VAL A 12 8.30 -14.02 6.69
N ASN A 13 8.31 -13.88 8.02
CA ASN A 13 8.27 -15.02 8.93
C ASN A 13 6.98 -15.84 8.76
N ARG A 14 5.82 -15.20 8.60
CA ARG A 14 4.56 -15.90 8.33
C ARG A 14 4.62 -16.67 7.01
N LEU A 15 5.09 -16.02 5.95
CA LEU A 15 5.23 -16.64 4.63
C LEU A 15 6.15 -17.86 4.67
N LEU A 16 7.29 -17.77 5.36
CA LEU A 16 8.23 -18.88 5.51
C LEU A 16 7.72 -20.01 6.41
N ASN A 17 6.64 -19.80 7.15
CA ASN A 17 5.95 -20.84 7.92
C ASN A 17 4.66 -21.31 7.23
N GLY A 18 4.41 -20.89 5.99
CA GLY A 18 3.20 -21.21 5.23
C GLY A 18 1.91 -20.61 5.79
N GLU A 19 2.03 -19.58 6.64
CA GLU A 19 0.91 -18.90 7.28
C GLU A 19 0.35 -17.75 6.43
N ASP A 20 -0.90 -17.37 6.70
CA ASP A 20 -1.51 -16.20 6.08
C ASP A 20 -0.99 -14.89 6.72
N TYR A 21 -0.44 -14.00 5.89
CA TYR A 21 0.11 -12.70 6.30
C TYR A 21 -0.91 -11.55 6.27
N ARG A 22 -2.11 -11.77 5.70
CA ARG A 22 -3.09 -10.70 5.44
C ARG A 22 -3.54 -9.98 6.72
N SER A 23 -3.57 -10.69 7.85
CA SER A 23 -3.88 -10.12 9.16
C SER A 23 -2.87 -9.04 9.57
N GLU A 24 -1.58 -9.22 9.29
CA GLU A 24 -0.55 -8.21 9.58
C GLU A 24 -0.75 -6.93 8.75
N ILE A 25 -1.19 -7.07 7.50
CA ILE A 25 -1.50 -5.94 6.62
C ILE A 25 -2.72 -5.18 7.13
N VAL A 26 -3.81 -5.89 7.46
CA VAL A 26 -5.03 -5.27 8.01
C VAL A 26 -4.72 -4.53 9.31
N ASN A 27 -3.94 -5.14 10.20
CA ASN A 27 -3.51 -4.51 11.45
C ASN A 27 -2.69 -3.25 11.20
N ASN A 28 -1.77 -3.27 10.22
CA ASN A 28 -1.02 -2.09 9.85
C ASN A 28 -1.91 -0.97 9.29
N ILE A 29 -2.86 -1.29 8.40
CA ILE A 29 -3.83 -0.31 7.87
C ILE A 29 -4.64 0.32 8.99
N ASN A 30 -5.05 -0.47 9.99
CA ASN A 30 -5.79 0.03 11.15
C ASN A 30 -4.93 0.94 12.03
N ALA A 31 -3.69 0.54 12.33
CA ALA A 31 -2.77 1.33 13.12
C ALA A 31 -2.45 2.69 12.46
N GLN A 32 -2.13 2.70 11.17
CA GLN A 32 -1.88 3.95 10.42
C GLN A 32 -3.11 4.86 10.40
N PHE A 33 -4.30 4.28 10.22
CA PHE A 33 -5.53 5.06 10.22
C PHE A 33 -5.82 5.68 11.59
N PHE A 34 -5.69 4.92 12.69
CA PHE A 34 -5.95 5.46 14.02
C PHE A 34 -4.94 6.53 14.43
N ASP A 35 -3.66 6.36 14.07
CA ASP A 35 -2.65 7.40 14.28
C ASP A 35 -3.01 8.70 13.54
N PHE A 36 -3.41 8.58 12.26
CA PHE A 36 -3.93 9.71 11.51
C PHE A 36 -5.16 10.33 12.17
N SER A 37 -6.16 9.54 12.55
CA SER A 37 -7.41 10.04 13.14
C SER A 37 -7.16 10.83 14.42
N VAL A 38 -6.33 10.30 15.32
CA VAL A 38 -5.96 10.99 16.57
C VAL A 38 -5.25 12.31 16.29
N ASN A 39 -4.30 12.33 15.36
CA ASN A 39 -3.58 13.55 15.00
C ASN A 39 -4.50 14.56 14.31
N PHE A 40 -5.37 14.11 13.42
CA PHE A 40 -6.33 14.97 12.74
C PHE A 40 -7.31 15.63 13.72
N PHE A 41 -7.87 14.88 14.67
CA PHE A 41 -8.74 15.45 15.70
C PHE A 41 -8.02 16.46 16.61
N LYS A 42 -6.74 16.24 16.94
CA LYS A 42 -5.93 17.24 17.67
C LYS A 42 -5.76 18.53 16.86
N GLU A 43 -5.50 18.41 15.56
CA GLU A 43 -5.39 19.59 14.68
C GLU A 43 -6.74 20.31 14.54
N ILE A 44 -7.86 19.60 14.51
CA ILE A 44 -9.21 20.20 14.52
C ILE A 44 -9.42 21.02 15.79
N VAL A 45 -9.11 20.47 16.97
CA VAL A 45 -9.25 21.22 18.25
C VAL A 45 -8.42 22.51 18.20
N LYS A 46 -7.15 22.44 17.78
CA LYS A 46 -6.29 23.62 17.68
C LYS A 46 -6.83 24.64 16.68
N ALA A 47 -7.25 24.19 15.50
CA ALA A 47 -7.77 25.06 14.45
C ALA A 47 -9.04 25.78 14.91
N LYS A 48 -9.96 25.05 15.56
CA LYS A 48 -11.23 25.61 16.01
C LYS A 48 -11.09 26.55 17.22
N LEU A 49 -10.12 26.31 18.11
CA LEU A 49 -9.83 27.22 19.22
C LEU A 49 -9.18 28.53 18.78
N ASN A 50 -8.37 28.48 17.72
CA ASN A 50 -7.69 29.66 17.18
C ASN A 50 -8.56 30.43 16.17
N SER A 51 -9.73 29.89 15.82
CA SER A 51 -10.66 30.54 14.90
C SER A 51 -11.51 31.58 15.62
N ASN A 52 -11.61 32.75 15.02
CA ASN A 52 -12.60 33.76 15.42
C ASN A 52 -13.96 33.54 14.72
N SER A 53 -14.02 32.65 13.71
CA SER A 53 -15.24 32.32 12.98
C SER A 53 -15.91 31.05 13.51
N ILE A 54 -17.25 31.06 13.50
CA ILE A 54 -18.11 29.93 13.87
C ILE A 54 -18.56 29.15 12.60
N ASP A 55 -18.09 29.57 11.43
CA ASP A 55 -18.44 29.01 10.11
C ASP A 55 -17.39 28.02 9.59
N LEU A 56 -17.52 27.56 8.35
CA LEU A 56 -16.60 26.59 7.74
C LEU A 56 -15.25 27.17 7.31
N GLU A 57 -15.02 28.49 7.42
CA GLU A 57 -13.77 29.09 6.93
C GLU A 57 -12.56 28.59 7.73
N TRP A 58 -12.69 28.31 9.03
CA TRP A 58 -11.58 27.73 9.80
C TRP A 58 -11.10 26.40 9.21
N TYR A 59 -12.01 25.57 8.71
CA TYR A 59 -11.63 24.28 8.13
C TYR A 59 -10.88 24.50 6.83
N LYS A 60 -11.39 25.37 5.96
CA LYS A 60 -10.78 25.71 4.69
C LYS A 60 -9.39 26.32 4.88
N GLU A 61 -9.24 27.29 5.76
CA GLU A 61 -7.97 27.95 6.05
C GLU A 61 -6.92 26.99 6.60
N ASN A 62 -7.31 26.06 7.49
CA ASN A 62 -6.36 25.17 8.17
C ASN A 62 -6.07 23.88 7.41
N PHE A 63 -7.01 23.37 6.62
CA PHE A 63 -6.92 22.04 5.99
C PHE A 63 -6.94 22.07 4.46
N ILE A 64 -7.30 23.19 3.82
CA ILE A 64 -7.38 23.27 2.35
C ILE A 64 -6.37 24.29 1.79
N THR A 65 -6.35 25.50 2.35
CA THR A 65 -5.56 26.62 1.82
C THR A 65 -4.37 27.01 2.69
N LYS A 66 -4.09 26.26 3.76
CA LYS A 66 -2.97 26.51 4.68
C LYS A 66 -1.65 26.61 3.92
N GLU A 67 -0.87 27.64 4.25
CA GLU A 67 0.46 27.79 3.70
C GLU A 67 1.33 26.56 4.03
N ASN A 68 2.10 26.07 3.05
CA ASN A 68 2.94 24.89 3.19
C ASN A 68 2.22 23.56 3.49
N ILE A 69 0.90 23.48 3.28
CA ILE A 69 0.19 22.21 3.34
C ILE A 69 0.75 21.21 2.32
N LEU A 70 0.87 19.95 2.74
CA LEU A 70 1.19 18.87 1.82
C LEU A 70 -0.01 18.65 0.87
N PRO A 71 0.18 18.64 -0.45
CA PRO A 71 -0.94 18.52 -1.39
C PRO A 71 -1.76 17.26 -1.18
N GLU A 72 -1.12 16.16 -0.77
CA GLU A 72 -1.81 14.91 -0.46
C GLU A 72 -2.75 15.07 0.74
N ASP A 73 -2.36 15.78 1.79
CA ASP A 73 -3.21 16.01 2.96
C ASP A 73 -4.39 16.92 2.61
N ALA A 74 -4.15 18.00 1.85
CA ALA A 74 -5.22 18.86 1.35
C ALA A 74 -6.25 18.08 0.53
N ALA A 75 -5.79 17.17 -0.34
CA ALA A 75 -6.69 16.29 -1.08
C ALA A 75 -7.52 15.39 -0.14
N ILE A 76 -6.89 14.76 0.85
CA ILE A 76 -7.59 13.92 1.83
C ILE A 76 -8.67 14.72 2.58
N TYR A 77 -8.33 15.91 3.08
CA TYR A 77 -9.26 16.76 3.81
C TYR A 77 -10.40 17.30 2.94
N ALA A 78 -10.19 17.37 1.63
CA ALA A 78 -11.20 17.68 0.64
C ALA A 78 -11.97 16.44 0.12
N GLY A 79 -11.77 15.24 0.68
CA GLY A 79 -12.47 14.04 0.24
C GLY A 79 -11.92 13.38 -1.04
N MET A 80 -10.68 13.69 -1.40
CA MET A 80 -10.02 13.20 -2.61
C MET A 80 -8.73 12.43 -2.32
N ASN A 81 -8.41 11.46 -3.17
CA ASN A 81 -7.13 10.74 -3.14
C ASN A 81 -6.22 11.26 -4.27
N LYS A 82 -4.96 11.57 -3.96
CA LYS A 82 -3.95 12.00 -4.95
C LYS A 82 -3.83 11.04 -6.14
N LYS A 83 -3.96 9.73 -5.94
CA LYS A 83 -3.97 8.72 -7.03
C LYS A 83 -5.18 8.90 -7.95
N THR A 84 -6.36 9.17 -7.38
CA THR A 84 -7.57 9.46 -8.15
C THR A 84 -7.39 10.72 -8.98
N ILE A 85 -6.83 11.78 -8.39
CA ILE A 85 -6.51 13.03 -9.10
C ILE A 85 -5.57 12.75 -10.28
N ASN A 86 -4.49 11.98 -10.06
CA ASN A 86 -3.58 11.60 -11.12
C ASN A 86 -4.27 10.83 -12.26
N ASN A 87 -5.17 9.91 -11.92
CA ASN A 87 -5.89 9.11 -12.91
C ASN A 87 -6.88 9.95 -13.74
N ILE A 88 -7.51 10.96 -13.13
CA ILE A 88 -8.47 11.85 -13.81
C ILE A 88 -7.75 12.87 -14.69
N HIS A 89 -6.67 13.48 -14.18
CA HIS A 89 -6.00 14.61 -14.83
C HIS A 89 -4.70 14.24 -15.57
N GLY A 90 -4.29 12.97 -15.51
CA GLY A 90 -3.00 12.50 -16.05
C GLY A 90 -1.77 13.02 -15.27
N SER A 91 -1.97 13.76 -14.19
CA SER A 91 -0.91 14.40 -13.41
C SER A 91 -1.39 14.70 -11.99
N ALA A 92 -0.46 14.73 -11.04
CA ALA A 92 -0.70 15.10 -9.65
C ALA A 92 0.38 16.07 -9.12
N THR A 93 0.70 17.10 -9.93
CA THR A 93 1.53 18.22 -9.49
C THR A 93 0.88 18.93 -8.29
N LYS A 94 1.69 19.64 -7.51
CA LYS A 94 1.23 20.41 -6.34
C LYS A 94 0.04 21.32 -6.70
N GLU A 95 0.16 22.07 -7.79
CA GLU A 95 -0.87 23.00 -8.24
C GLU A 95 -2.20 22.29 -8.59
N ILE A 96 -2.15 21.23 -9.41
CA ILE A 96 -3.33 20.47 -9.80
C ILE A 96 -4.03 19.91 -8.57
N VAL A 97 -3.28 19.30 -7.65
CA VAL A 97 -3.84 18.68 -6.45
C VAL A 97 -4.51 19.72 -5.55
N LEU A 98 -3.87 20.88 -5.32
CA LEU A 98 -4.45 21.94 -4.50
C LEU A 98 -5.69 22.57 -5.14
N ASN A 99 -5.69 22.77 -6.46
CA ASN A 99 -6.85 23.26 -7.19
C ASN A 99 -8.03 22.30 -7.10
N VAL A 100 -7.79 20.99 -7.28
CA VAL A 100 -8.83 19.96 -7.15
C VAL A 100 -9.33 19.88 -5.71
N ALA A 101 -8.44 19.94 -4.71
CA ALA A 101 -8.84 19.95 -3.30
C ALA A 101 -9.77 21.14 -2.99
N LYS A 102 -9.41 22.34 -3.43
CA LYS A 102 -10.24 23.55 -3.24
C LYS A 102 -11.61 23.41 -3.91
N SER A 103 -11.65 22.97 -5.16
CA SER A 103 -12.89 22.78 -5.91
C SER A 103 -13.79 21.71 -5.27
N ASN A 104 -13.21 20.58 -4.86
CA ASN A 104 -13.98 19.49 -4.26
C ASN A 104 -14.49 19.85 -2.85
N PHE A 105 -13.72 20.60 -2.07
CA PHE A 105 -14.18 21.14 -0.79
C PHE A 105 -15.42 22.03 -0.96
N ASN A 106 -15.40 22.95 -1.93
CA ASN A 106 -16.54 23.81 -2.21
C ASN A 106 -17.78 23.00 -2.64
N TYR A 107 -17.58 21.99 -3.50
CA TYR A 107 -18.63 21.09 -3.94
C TYR A 107 -19.25 20.31 -2.77
N LEU A 108 -18.43 19.68 -1.92
CA LEU A 108 -18.91 18.94 -0.75
C LEU A 108 -19.68 19.85 0.22
N SER A 109 -19.18 21.06 0.43
CA SER A 109 -19.86 22.05 1.30
C SER A 109 -21.23 22.43 0.76
N SER A 110 -21.37 22.66 -0.56
CA SER A 110 -22.66 22.91 -1.22
C SER A 110 -23.61 21.72 -1.05
N LEU A 111 -23.13 20.52 -1.37
CA LEU A 111 -23.94 19.30 -1.31
C LEU A 111 -24.48 19.04 0.11
N ILE A 112 -23.65 19.22 1.13
CA ILE A 112 -24.09 19.03 2.52
C ILE A 112 -25.12 20.11 2.91
N ASN A 113 -24.95 21.35 2.47
CA ASN A 113 -25.91 22.41 2.74
C ASN A 113 -27.27 22.16 2.05
N GLU A 114 -27.27 21.64 0.83
CA GLU A 114 -28.49 21.22 0.12
C GLU A 114 -29.22 20.09 0.88
N LEU A 115 -28.48 19.06 1.32
CA LEU A 115 -29.03 17.97 2.14
C LEU A 115 -29.62 18.43 3.48
N ASN A 116 -29.11 19.53 4.04
CA ASN A 116 -29.68 20.13 5.26
C ASN A 116 -31.01 20.83 5.00
N LEU A 117 -31.25 21.35 3.80
CA LEU A 117 -32.48 22.06 3.44
C LEU A 117 -33.64 21.10 3.10
N ASP A 118 -33.33 19.93 2.52
CA ASP A 118 -34.32 18.96 2.06
C ASP A 118 -34.88 18.04 3.17
N ASN A 119 -34.25 18.01 4.36
CA ASN A 119 -34.68 17.17 5.46
C ASN A 119 -35.78 17.82 6.31
N ASN A 120 -37.03 17.35 6.14
CA ASN A 120 -38.16 17.64 7.04
C ASN A 120 -38.02 16.99 8.43
N GLU A 121 -37.01 16.15 8.65
CA GLU A 121 -36.67 15.52 9.93
C GLU A 121 -35.40 16.12 10.53
N LYS A 122 -35.42 16.44 11.83
CA LYS A 122 -34.28 17.01 12.58
C LYS A 122 -33.20 15.95 12.87
N LEU A 123 -32.54 15.40 11.85
CA LEU A 123 -31.35 14.59 12.05
C LEU A 123 -30.18 15.48 12.47
N LEU A 124 -29.67 15.27 13.69
CA LEU A 124 -28.50 15.97 14.22
C LEU A 124 -27.34 15.00 14.36
N ILE A 125 -26.26 15.24 13.61
CA ILE A 125 -24.98 14.53 13.76
C ILE A 125 -23.97 15.55 14.30
N GLN A 126 -23.35 15.21 15.43
CA GLN A 126 -22.42 16.10 16.13
C GLN A 126 -21.22 15.31 16.62
N ILE A 127 -20.01 15.80 16.32
CA ILE A 127 -18.76 15.26 16.86
C ILE A 127 -18.26 16.20 17.95
N LYS A 128 -18.17 15.69 19.17
CA LYS A 128 -17.53 16.36 20.30
C LYS A 128 -16.12 15.82 20.49
N ILE A 129 -15.14 16.71 20.55
CA ILE A 129 -13.73 16.36 20.73
C ILE A 129 -13.23 17.04 21.99
N THR A 130 -12.72 16.27 22.95
CA THR A 130 -12.08 16.78 24.17
C THR A 130 -10.58 16.48 24.14
N TYR A 131 -9.75 17.51 24.29
CA TYR A 131 -8.29 17.42 24.32
C TYR A 131 -7.72 18.41 25.34
N ASN A 132 -6.96 17.90 26.32
CA ASN A 132 -6.41 18.68 27.44
C ASN A 132 -7.46 19.58 28.12
N ASP A 133 -8.58 18.97 28.54
CA ASP A 133 -9.73 19.63 29.18
C ASP A 133 -10.47 20.68 28.34
N ILE A 134 -10.05 20.89 27.10
CA ILE A 134 -10.74 21.75 26.14
C ILE A 134 -11.65 20.91 25.27
N SER A 135 -12.92 21.32 25.15
CA SER A 135 -13.89 20.65 24.29
C SER A 135 -14.34 21.54 23.15
N VAL A 136 -14.35 20.99 21.93
CA VAL A 136 -14.96 21.62 20.76
C VAL A 136 -16.06 20.73 20.22
N GLU A 137 -17.11 21.35 19.70
CA GLU A 137 -18.22 20.66 19.06
C GLU A 137 -18.28 21.06 17.60
N LEU A 138 -18.47 20.07 16.73
CA LEU A 138 -18.61 20.27 15.29
C LEU A 138 -20.09 20.34 14.92
N SER A 139 -20.45 21.30 14.08
CA SER A 139 -21.76 21.36 13.43
C SER A 139 -22.00 20.13 12.56
N LEU A 140 -23.23 19.97 12.06
CA LEU A 140 -23.57 18.88 11.13
C LEU A 140 -22.65 18.89 9.91
N THR A 141 -22.46 20.06 9.27
CA THR A 141 -21.63 20.17 8.07
C THR A 141 -20.16 19.87 8.35
N GLU A 142 -19.61 20.41 9.45
CA GLU A 142 -18.23 20.12 9.86
C GLU A 142 -18.04 18.63 10.19
N SER A 143 -19.01 18.02 10.88
CA SER A 143 -18.97 16.60 11.24
C SER A 143 -18.95 15.72 10.00
N LEU A 144 -19.80 16.01 9.00
CA LEU A 144 -19.85 15.26 7.75
C LEU A 144 -18.57 15.42 6.91
N LEU A 145 -17.98 16.62 6.87
CA LEU A 145 -16.69 16.84 6.21
C LEU A 145 -15.57 16.05 6.88
N VAL A 146 -15.50 16.07 8.22
CA VAL A 146 -14.50 15.31 8.98
C VAL A 146 -14.66 13.80 8.78
N ILE A 147 -15.89 13.29 8.79
CA ILE A 147 -16.18 11.88 8.48
C ILE A 147 -15.71 11.52 7.08
N ASN A 148 -15.98 12.38 6.08
CA ASN A 148 -15.56 12.16 4.71
C ASN A 148 -14.04 12.14 4.57
N ALA A 149 -13.32 13.05 5.23
CA ALA A 149 -11.85 13.07 5.26
C ALA A 149 -11.28 11.79 5.90
N LEU A 150 -11.85 11.34 7.02
CA LEU A 150 -11.45 10.08 7.68
C LEU A 150 -11.68 8.87 6.75
N ALA A 151 -12.85 8.79 6.12
CA ALA A 151 -13.18 7.73 5.17
C ALA A 151 -12.20 7.73 3.97
N THR A 152 -11.93 8.90 3.41
CA THR A 152 -10.99 9.10 2.31
C THR A 152 -9.59 8.65 2.69
N LYS A 153 -9.08 9.03 3.87
CA LYS A 153 -7.78 8.56 4.34
C LYS A 153 -7.75 7.04 4.51
N LYS A 154 -8.80 6.44 5.09
CA LYS A 154 -8.88 4.97 5.24
C LYS A 154 -8.78 4.25 3.91
N LEU A 155 -9.51 4.74 2.90
CA LEU A 155 -9.48 4.21 1.54
C LEU A 155 -8.10 4.39 0.89
N ALA A 156 -7.48 5.56 1.04
CA ALA A 156 -6.15 5.83 0.53
C ALA A 156 -5.09 4.89 1.12
N ILE A 157 -5.07 4.72 2.45
CA ILE A 157 -4.17 3.78 3.14
C ILE A 157 -4.40 2.35 2.63
N ARG A 158 -5.67 1.90 2.57
CA ARG A 158 -6.00 0.53 2.12
C ARG A 158 -5.58 0.29 0.68
N GLY A 159 -5.80 1.25 -0.22
CA GLY A 159 -5.47 1.14 -1.63
C GLY A 159 -3.96 1.06 -1.90
N GLY A 160 -3.13 1.65 -1.04
CA GLY A 160 -1.67 1.60 -1.15
C GLY A 160 -1.00 0.46 -0.38
N ALA A 161 -1.59 0.02 0.74
CA ALA A 161 -0.92 -0.88 1.70
C ALA A 161 -0.57 -2.26 1.11
N TRP A 162 -1.49 -2.90 0.37
CA TRP A 162 -1.26 -4.23 -0.20
C TRP A 162 -0.10 -4.24 -1.19
N SER A 163 -0.08 -3.28 -2.11
CA SER A 163 1.00 -3.13 -3.10
C SER A 163 2.31 -2.73 -2.44
N SER A 164 2.29 -1.77 -1.51
CA SER A 164 3.49 -1.34 -0.80
C SER A 164 4.12 -2.46 0.03
N ILE A 165 3.33 -3.26 0.73
CA ILE A 165 3.86 -4.35 1.56
C ILE A 165 4.33 -5.48 0.66
N GLY A 166 3.57 -5.83 -0.39
CA GLY A 166 3.99 -6.79 -1.41
C GLY A 166 5.40 -6.48 -1.91
N LYS A 167 5.60 -5.28 -2.49
CA LYS A 167 6.90 -4.85 -3.03
C LYS A 167 8.01 -4.84 -1.96
N LYS A 168 7.71 -4.41 -0.73
CA LYS A 168 8.69 -4.34 0.36
C LYS A 168 9.10 -5.73 0.89
N VAL A 169 8.31 -6.78 0.67
CA VAL A 169 8.56 -8.14 1.15
C VAL A 169 9.37 -8.98 0.15
N GLU A 170 9.29 -8.70 -1.15
CA GLU A 170 9.94 -9.48 -2.22
C GLU A 170 11.43 -9.75 -1.92
N LYS A 171 12.22 -8.69 -1.72
CA LYS A 171 13.66 -8.80 -1.45
C LYS A 171 13.98 -9.45 -0.10
N PRO A 172 13.41 -9.01 1.04
CA PRO A 172 13.63 -9.65 2.34
C PRO A 172 13.29 -11.15 2.36
N LEU A 173 12.22 -11.56 1.69
CA LEU A 173 11.83 -12.96 1.57
C LEU A 173 12.88 -13.77 0.81
N MET A 174 13.32 -13.29 -0.36
CA MET A 174 14.35 -13.96 -1.17
C MET A 174 15.68 -14.07 -0.43
N LEU A 175 16.10 -13.02 0.27
CA LEU A 175 17.32 -13.05 1.08
C LEU A 175 17.24 -14.12 2.17
N LYS A 176 16.08 -14.23 2.85
CA LYS A 176 15.89 -15.26 3.88
C LYS A 176 15.83 -16.67 3.32
N LEU A 177 15.17 -16.88 2.18
CA LEU A 177 15.21 -18.18 1.49
C LEU A 177 16.64 -18.57 1.09
N CYS A 178 17.40 -17.64 0.52
CA CYS A 178 18.80 -17.86 0.15
C CYS A 178 19.67 -18.21 1.37
N GLU A 179 19.49 -17.49 2.49
CA GLU A 179 20.17 -17.75 3.76
C GLU A 179 19.85 -19.14 4.31
N LEU A 180 18.56 -19.51 4.40
CA LEU A 180 18.12 -20.83 4.86
C LEU A 180 18.62 -21.97 3.97
N CYS A 181 18.83 -21.67 2.69
CA CYS A 181 19.42 -22.58 1.72
C CYS A 181 20.93 -22.38 1.57
N ASN A 182 21.65 -21.68 2.45
CA ASN A 182 23.12 -21.55 2.36
C ASN A 182 23.64 -21.10 0.97
N ILE A 183 22.92 -20.23 0.27
CA ILE A 183 23.39 -19.64 -0.98
C ILE A 183 24.44 -18.58 -0.64
N ARG A 184 25.59 -18.64 -1.31
CA ARG A 184 26.69 -17.70 -1.10
C ARG A 184 26.29 -16.29 -1.54
N LYS A 185 26.77 -15.27 -0.83
CA LYS A 185 26.39 -13.87 -1.10
C LYS A 185 26.79 -13.42 -2.51
N GLU A 186 27.89 -13.95 -3.04
CA GLU A 186 28.40 -13.65 -4.37
C GLU A 186 27.48 -14.20 -5.48
N GLN A 187 26.62 -15.18 -5.14
CA GLN A 187 25.62 -15.72 -6.06
C GLN A 187 24.30 -14.95 -6.02
N ILE A 188 24.21 -13.86 -5.26
CA ILE A 188 22.98 -13.09 -5.07
C ILE A 188 23.14 -11.70 -5.66
N ASN A 189 22.20 -11.31 -6.52
CA ASN A 189 22.04 -9.92 -6.92
C ASN A 189 20.63 -9.43 -6.52
N SER A 190 20.62 -8.38 -5.71
CA SER A 190 19.40 -7.73 -5.20
C SER A 190 19.45 -6.21 -5.38
N GLU A 191 20.24 -5.74 -6.34
CA GLU A 191 20.39 -4.32 -6.62
C GLU A 191 19.08 -3.71 -7.11
N VAL A 192 18.87 -2.43 -6.79
CA VAL A 192 17.70 -1.68 -7.30
C VAL A 192 17.87 -1.56 -8.81
N PHE A 193 16.86 -2.00 -9.54
CA PHE A 193 16.84 -1.92 -11.00
C PHE A 193 17.10 -0.48 -11.47
N LYS A 194 18.02 -0.34 -12.41
CA LYS A 194 18.30 0.89 -13.12
C LYS A 194 18.06 0.61 -14.59
N LYS A 195 17.04 1.25 -15.17
CA LYS A 195 16.72 1.09 -16.58
C LYS A 195 17.92 1.49 -17.42
N ASP A 196 18.39 0.57 -18.24
CA ASP A 196 19.37 0.85 -19.27
C ASP A 196 18.66 1.51 -20.45
N GLY A 197 19.03 2.77 -20.74
CA GLY A 197 18.47 3.53 -21.84
C GLY A 197 18.93 3.06 -23.22
N SER A 198 19.91 2.14 -23.28
CA SER A 198 20.45 1.59 -24.52
C SER A 198 19.76 0.33 -25.02
N LEU A 199 18.93 -0.31 -24.18
CA LEU A 199 18.16 -1.49 -24.53
C LEU A 199 16.77 -1.11 -25.06
N ASP A 200 16.34 -1.73 -26.15
CA ASP A 200 14.98 -1.56 -26.70
C ASP A 200 13.90 -1.94 -25.67
N PHE A 201 14.20 -2.96 -24.84
CA PHE A 201 13.36 -3.39 -23.73
C PHE A 201 14.23 -3.77 -22.54
N ASP A 202 14.04 -3.04 -21.43
CA ASP A 202 14.67 -3.37 -20.15
C ASP A 202 13.61 -3.35 -19.05
N ARG A 203 13.51 -4.45 -18.30
CA ARG A 203 12.43 -4.70 -17.35
C ARG A 203 13.00 -5.02 -15.98
N GLU A 204 12.41 -4.40 -14.96
CA GLU A 204 12.72 -4.67 -13.56
C GLU A 204 12.44 -6.14 -13.21
N VAL A 205 13.43 -6.79 -12.61
CA VAL A 205 13.32 -8.13 -12.01
C VAL A 205 13.53 -7.97 -10.52
N ASP A 206 12.72 -8.65 -9.71
CA ASP A 206 12.74 -8.45 -8.25
C ASP A 206 14.05 -8.94 -7.60
N PHE A 207 14.64 -10.04 -8.11
CA PHE A 207 15.84 -10.66 -7.54
C PHE A 207 16.57 -11.56 -8.56
N LYS A 208 17.89 -11.78 -8.43
CA LYS A 208 18.64 -12.73 -9.28
C LYS A 208 19.56 -13.65 -8.48
N ILE A 209 19.70 -14.89 -8.94
CA ILE A 209 20.60 -15.91 -8.36
C ILE A 209 21.55 -16.43 -9.44
N LEU A 210 22.85 -16.49 -9.17
CA LEU A 210 23.86 -17.00 -10.10
C LEU A 210 23.98 -18.53 -9.99
N ASN A 211 23.83 -19.22 -11.13
CA ASN A 211 24.06 -20.67 -11.21
C ASN A 211 25.55 -21.00 -11.45
N LYS A 212 25.89 -22.30 -11.46
CA LYS A 212 27.27 -22.77 -11.68
C LYS A 212 27.78 -22.54 -13.11
N ASP A 213 26.87 -22.32 -14.06
CA ASP A 213 27.19 -22.01 -15.46
C ASP A 213 27.40 -20.49 -15.68
N ASN A 214 27.48 -19.71 -14.61
CA ASN A 214 27.59 -18.24 -14.61
C ASN A 214 26.40 -17.51 -15.27
N ILE A 215 25.21 -18.11 -15.20
CA ILE A 215 23.96 -17.53 -15.69
C ILE A 215 23.17 -16.95 -14.51
N TRP A 216 22.72 -15.69 -14.66
CA TRP A 216 21.84 -15.04 -13.70
C TRP A 216 20.39 -15.47 -13.90
N LEU A 217 19.89 -16.30 -12.97
CA LEU A 217 18.50 -16.73 -12.93
C LEU A 217 17.63 -15.63 -12.34
N ARG A 218 16.58 -15.26 -13.06
CA ARG A 218 15.61 -14.22 -12.68
C ARG A 218 14.55 -14.82 -11.75
N CYS A 219 14.38 -14.19 -10.60
CA CYS A 219 13.43 -14.60 -9.58
C CYS A 219 12.35 -13.52 -9.41
N GLU A 220 11.09 -13.95 -9.41
CA GLU A 220 9.94 -13.08 -9.21
C GLU A 220 9.16 -13.52 -7.98
N VAL A 221 8.76 -12.55 -7.16
CA VAL A 221 7.94 -12.80 -5.98
C VAL A 221 6.59 -12.12 -6.14
N LYS A 222 5.49 -12.84 -5.90
CA LYS A 222 4.15 -12.24 -5.88
C LYS A 222 3.33 -12.75 -4.70
N LEU A 223 2.83 -11.81 -3.91
CA LEU A 223 1.86 -12.12 -2.85
C LEU A 223 0.46 -11.96 -3.44
N MET A 224 -0.10 -13.07 -3.93
CA MET A 224 -1.33 -13.11 -4.71
C MET A 224 -2.57 -13.18 -3.82
N GLY A 225 -3.71 -12.78 -4.36
CA GLY A 225 -5.02 -13.03 -3.76
C GLY A 225 -5.79 -14.07 -4.57
N LYS A 226 -6.76 -14.75 -3.95
CA LYS A 226 -7.66 -15.69 -4.65
C LYS A 226 -8.31 -15.10 -5.90
N GLY A 227 -8.57 -13.80 -5.91
CA GLY A 227 -9.23 -13.08 -7.01
C GLY A 227 -8.29 -12.47 -8.05
N ASN A 228 -6.98 -12.72 -8.02
CA ASN A 228 -6.03 -12.17 -9.00
C ASN A 228 -4.98 -13.20 -9.45
N PRO A 229 -5.41 -14.28 -10.15
CA PRO A 229 -4.49 -15.27 -10.69
C PRO A 229 -3.61 -14.74 -11.84
N GLU A 230 -4.03 -13.66 -12.50
CA GLU A 230 -3.35 -12.98 -13.61
C GLU A 230 -2.01 -12.34 -13.19
N SER A 231 -1.83 -12.10 -11.89
CA SER A 231 -0.53 -11.64 -11.36
C SER A 231 0.63 -12.59 -11.68
N ALA A 232 0.34 -13.85 -11.98
CA ALA A 232 1.33 -14.83 -12.42
C ALA A 232 1.81 -14.60 -13.86
N ASP A 233 1.11 -13.82 -14.70
CA ASP A 233 1.52 -13.55 -16.08
C ASP A 233 2.84 -12.75 -16.16
N VAL A 234 3.30 -12.23 -15.03
CA VAL A 234 4.64 -11.65 -14.87
C VAL A 234 5.75 -12.60 -15.34
N ILE A 235 5.53 -13.93 -15.25
CA ILE A 235 6.52 -14.91 -15.69
C ILE A 235 6.84 -14.80 -17.18
N PHE A 236 5.86 -14.44 -18.01
CA PHE A 236 6.04 -14.22 -19.45
C PHE A 236 6.72 -12.89 -19.74
N ALA A 237 6.35 -11.87 -18.96
CA ALA A 237 6.81 -10.52 -19.18
C ALA A 237 8.28 -10.30 -18.79
N ARG A 238 8.84 -11.14 -17.92
CA ARG A 238 10.16 -10.90 -17.29
C ARG A 238 11.19 -12.00 -17.52
N ASP A 239 10.91 -12.99 -18.37
CA ASP A 239 11.72 -14.19 -18.58
C ASP A 239 12.11 -14.86 -17.26
N THR A 240 11.12 -15.04 -16.39
CA THR A 240 11.33 -15.54 -15.02
C THR A 240 11.81 -16.99 -15.05
N ASN A 241 12.84 -17.31 -14.26
CA ASN A 241 13.29 -18.69 -14.08
C ASN A 241 12.70 -19.33 -12.82
N ILE A 242 12.53 -18.52 -11.75
CA ILE A 242 11.98 -18.98 -10.48
C ILE A 242 10.84 -18.05 -10.05
N PHE A 243 9.65 -18.60 -9.84
CA PHE A 243 8.48 -17.87 -9.40
C PHE A 243 8.07 -18.26 -7.97
N ILE A 244 8.09 -17.30 -7.05
CA ILE A 244 7.73 -17.50 -5.65
C ILE A 244 6.39 -16.81 -5.39
N ALA A 245 5.43 -17.54 -4.81
CA ALA A 245 4.15 -16.97 -4.45
C ALA A 245 3.63 -17.48 -3.11
N ASP A 246 2.81 -16.67 -2.42
CA ASP A 246 2.11 -17.15 -1.23
C ASP A 246 1.12 -18.26 -1.60
N THR A 247 0.33 -18.08 -2.67
CA THR A 247 -0.66 -19.07 -3.14
C THR A 247 -0.62 -19.15 -4.67
N LEU A 248 -0.70 -20.36 -5.23
CA LEU A 248 -0.78 -20.61 -6.67
C LEU A 248 -2.02 -21.42 -7.02
N SER A 249 -2.76 -20.99 -8.05
CA SER A 249 -3.80 -21.84 -8.62
C SER A 249 -3.19 -22.99 -9.42
N GLU A 250 -3.96 -24.06 -9.64
CA GLU A 250 -3.53 -25.17 -10.51
C GLU A 250 -3.24 -24.70 -11.94
N GLN A 251 -3.95 -23.68 -12.42
CA GLN A 251 -3.65 -23.04 -13.71
C GLN A 251 -2.28 -22.38 -13.70
N ASN A 252 -1.94 -21.63 -12.64
CA ASN A 252 -0.62 -20.98 -12.54
C ASN A 252 0.52 -22.00 -12.48
N LYS A 253 0.32 -23.11 -11.75
CA LYS A 253 1.31 -24.21 -11.69
C LYS A 253 1.53 -24.82 -13.07
N LYS A 254 0.44 -25.11 -13.80
CA LYS A 254 0.52 -25.63 -15.18
C LYS A 254 1.20 -24.64 -16.13
N GLN A 255 0.90 -23.34 -16.00
CA GLN A 255 1.56 -22.29 -16.79
C GLN A 255 3.07 -22.22 -16.50
N CYS A 256 3.49 -22.30 -15.23
CA CYS A 256 4.91 -22.32 -14.89
C CYS A 256 5.60 -23.53 -15.55
N LEU A 257 5.00 -24.72 -15.43
CA LEU A 257 5.52 -25.95 -16.04
C LEU A 257 5.61 -25.87 -17.56
N SER A 258 4.57 -25.36 -18.24
CA SER A 258 4.57 -25.25 -19.71
C SER A 258 5.62 -24.27 -20.24
N ASN A 259 6.09 -23.34 -19.39
CA ASN A 259 7.07 -22.31 -19.74
C ASN A 259 8.45 -22.59 -19.15
N ASN A 260 8.70 -23.80 -18.63
CA ASN A 260 9.96 -24.17 -17.98
C ASN A 260 10.37 -23.21 -16.85
N VAL A 261 9.39 -22.70 -16.11
CA VAL A 261 9.58 -21.86 -14.93
C VAL A 261 9.40 -22.73 -13.69
N GLU A 262 10.41 -22.74 -12.83
CA GLU A 262 10.28 -23.38 -11.52
C GLU A 262 9.45 -22.51 -10.59
N TYR A 263 8.64 -23.10 -9.72
CA TYR A 263 7.79 -22.34 -8.81
C TYR A 263 7.86 -22.86 -7.38
N LEU A 264 7.67 -21.93 -6.43
CA LEU A 264 7.58 -22.21 -5.00
C LEU A 264 6.30 -21.58 -4.45
N GLU A 265 5.36 -22.44 -4.05
CA GLU A 265 4.17 -22.05 -3.28
C GLU A 265 4.49 -22.12 -1.77
N LEU A 266 4.18 -21.05 -1.04
CA LEU A 266 4.54 -20.95 0.38
C LEU A 266 3.40 -21.38 1.32
N LYS A 267 2.17 -20.91 1.07
CA LYS A 267 1.03 -21.14 1.97
C LYS A 267 0.72 -22.62 2.10
N ASN A 268 0.33 -23.03 3.30
CA ASN A 268 0.02 -24.41 3.67
C ASN A 268 1.20 -25.41 3.58
N HIS A 269 2.43 -24.92 3.43
CA HIS A 269 3.64 -25.73 3.50
C HIS A 269 4.41 -25.41 4.77
N SER A 270 4.93 -26.43 5.45
CA SER A 270 5.77 -26.17 6.63
C SER A 270 7.06 -25.47 6.22
N ASN A 271 7.72 -24.80 7.17
CA ASN A 271 9.03 -24.19 6.91
C ASN A 271 10.04 -25.18 6.32
N LYS A 272 10.03 -26.42 6.81
CA LYS A 272 10.89 -27.50 6.30
C LYS A 272 10.55 -27.84 4.84
N ASP A 273 9.27 -27.93 4.50
CA ASP A 273 8.84 -28.24 3.12
C ASP A 273 9.22 -27.12 2.16
N ILE A 274 9.02 -25.86 2.57
CA ILE A 274 9.41 -24.67 1.78
C ILE A 274 10.92 -24.71 1.49
N ILE A 275 11.75 -24.94 2.51
CA ILE A 275 13.22 -25.02 2.35
C ILE A 275 13.60 -26.20 1.45
N ASN A 276 12.99 -27.37 1.64
CA ASN A 276 13.29 -28.55 0.83
C ASN A 276 12.91 -28.32 -0.64
N ASN A 277 11.69 -27.85 -0.91
CA ASN A 277 11.21 -27.56 -2.25
C ASN A 277 12.08 -26.52 -2.95
N PHE A 278 12.47 -25.45 -2.24
CA PHE A 278 13.37 -24.45 -2.80
C PHE A 278 14.77 -25.03 -3.09
N ASN A 279 15.29 -25.91 -2.23
CA ASN A 279 16.54 -26.61 -2.50
C ASN A 279 16.48 -27.50 -3.75
N GLU A 280 15.36 -28.20 -3.98
CA GLU A 280 15.19 -29.02 -5.18
C GLU A 280 15.16 -28.16 -6.45
N ILE A 281 14.48 -27.01 -6.41
CA ILE A 281 14.51 -26.01 -7.50
C ILE A 281 15.95 -25.55 -7.78
N LEU A 282 16.70 -25.20 -6.73
CA LEU A 282 18.08 -24.74 -6.85
C LEU A 282 19.01 -25.82 -7.43
N LYS A 283 18.83 -27.09 -7.08
CA LYS A 283 19.58 -28.22 -7.67
C LYS A 283 19.23 -28.39 -9.15
N LYS A 284 17.93 -28.39 -9.48
CA LYS A 284 17.45 -28.55 -10.86
C LYS A 284 17.97 -27.47 -11.80
N LEU A 285 18.13 -26.25 -11.30
CA LEU A 285 18.67 -25.10 -12.04
C LEU A 285 20.20 -24.96 -11.93
N ASN A 286 20.90 -25.99 -11.45
CA ASN A 286 22.36 -26.03 -11.33
C ASN A 286 22.97 -24.89 -10.49
N VAL A 287 22.23 -24.41 -9.48
CA VAL A 287 22.75 -23.44 -8.50
C VAL A 287 23.56 -24.15 -7.42
N LYS A 288 23.14 -25.36 -7.06
CA LYS A 288 23.71 -26.21 -6.00
C LYS A 288 24.21 -27.53 -6.50
#